data_AF-A0A835JBP4-F1
#
_entry.id   AF-A0A835JBP4-F1
#
_cell.length_a   1.000
_cell.length_b   1.000
_cell.length_c   1.000
_cell.angle_alpha   90.00
_cell.angle_beta   90.00
_cell.angle_gamma   90.00
#
_symmetry.space_group_name_H-M   'P 1'
#
loop_
_entity.id
_entity.type
_entity.pdbx_description
1 polymer ?
#
loop_
_entity_poly.entity_id
_entity_poly.type
_entity_poly.pdbx_seq_one_letter_code
_entity_poly.pdbx_strand_id
1 'polypeptide(L)'
;MGTCAWELSVRRKWRLPFVAKLSVIPARRGYSGNKIRKPHTVPCKVTGKCGSVTVRMVPAPCGAGIVAARVPKKATFDCLLKTYGFLTPDFWTETRFIKSPFQEFTDLLAKPTKTLVLEDVEA
;
A
#
# COMPACT_ATOMS: atom_id res chain seq x y z
N MET A 1 0.87 22.68 -32.67
CA MET A 1 0.70 21.29 -32.16
C MET A 1 2.04 20.78 -31.61
N GLY A 2 2.47 21.24 -30.43
CA GLY A 2 3.84 20.99 -29.92
C GLY A 2 3.97 20.67 -28.44
N THR A 3 2.88 20.43 -27.72
CA THR A 3 2.89 20.19 -26.26
C THR A 3 3.18 18.74 -25.86
N CYS A 4 3.16 17.76 -26.76
CA CYS A 4 3.02 16.37 -26.30
C CYS A 4 4.31 15.65 -25.87
N ALA A 5 5.49 15.93 -26.43
CA ALA A 5 6.67 15.07 -26.21
C ALA A 5 7.40 15.32 -24.87
N TRP A 6 7.71 16.58 -24.56
CA TRP A 6 8.44 16.93 -23.33
C TRP A 6 7.57 16.74 -22.08
N GLU A 7 6.27 17.02 -22.18
CA GLU A 7 5.31 16.83 -21.08
C GLU A 7 5.07 15.33 -20.78
N LEU A 8 5.03 14.47 -21.81
CA LEU A 8 5.02 13.02 -21.62
C LEU A 8 6.33 12.50 -21.01
N SER A 9 7.48 13.09 -21.36
CA SER A 9 8.78 12.73 -20.78
C SER A 9 8.87 13.09 -19.30
N VAL A 10 8.48 14.32 -18.92
CA VAL A 10 8.41 14.75 -17.50
C VAL A 10 7.38 13.91 -16.73
N ARG A 11 6.23 13.60 -17.33
CA ARG A 11 5.20 12.77 -16.70
C ARG A 11 5.69 11.35 -16.43
N ARG A 12 6.41 10.73 -17.36
CA ARG A 12 6.98 9.39 -17.18
C ARG A 12 8.16 9.37 -16.22
N LYS A 13 9.06 10.35 -16.32
CA LYS A 13 10.30 10.38 -15.52
C LYS A 13 10.06 10.80 -14.07
N TRP A 14 9.15 11.74 -13.82
CA TRP A 14 8.98 12.36 -12.50
C TRP A 14 7.60 12.12 -11.90
N ARG A 15 6.52 12.41 -12.63
CA ARG A 15 5.16 12.43 -12.06
C ARG A 15 4.62 11.03 -11.72
N LEU A 16 4.76 10.05 -12.62
CA LEU A 16 4.24 8.70 -12.39
C LEU A 16 4.95 7.98 -11.23
N PRO A 17 6.29 7.98 -11.13
CA PRO A 17 6.98 7.38 -9.99
C PRO A 17 6.61 8.06 -8.66
N PHE A 18 6.45 9.38 -8.65
CA PHE A 18 6.09 10.13 -7.45
C PHE A 18 4.69 9.76 -6.94
N VAL A 19 3.68 9.79 -7.82
CA VAL A 19 2.30 9.44 -7.44
C VAL A 19 2.19 7.96 -7.06
N ALA A 20 2.93 7.06 -7.72
CA ALA A 20 2.93 5.64 -7.39
C ALA A 20 3.53 5.37 -6.01
N LYS A 21 4.62 6.06 -5.64
CA LYS A 21 5.26 5.94 -4.32
C LYS A 21 4.35 6.44 -3.19
N LEU A 22 3.61 7.53 -3.41
CA LEU A 22 2.65 8.05 -2.43
C LEU A 22 1.42 7.16 -2.24
N SER A 23 1.07 6.34 -3.25
CA SER A 23 -0.10 5.44 -3.23
C SER A 23 0.27 3.99 -2.95
N VAL A 24 1.40 3.73 -2.27
CA VAL A 24 1.77 2.39 -1.83
C VAL A 24 0.87 1.98 -0.66
N ILE A 25 0.29 0.80 -0.76
CA ILE A 25 -0.66 0.26 0.23
C ILE A 25 -0.19 -1.12 0.65
N PRO A 26 -0.29 -1.48 1.94
CA PRO A 26 -0.02 -2.84 2.37
C PRO A 26 -1.10 -3.77 1.80
N ALA A 27 -0.69 -4.89 1.22
CA ALA A 27 -1.59 -5.95 0.77
C ALA A 27 -1.48 -7.17 1.68
N ARG A 28 -2.57 -7.58 2.32
CA ARG A 28 -2.57 -8.73 3.22
C ARG A 28 -2.66 -10.01 2.40
N ARG A 29 -1.73 -10.94 2.66
CA ARG A 29 -1.75 -12.31 2.12
C ARG A 29 -2.13 -13.30 3.19
N GLY A 30 -2.84 -14.35 2.80
CA GLY A 30 -3.28 -15.46 3.62
C GLY A 30 -3.06 -16.81 2.92
N TYR A 31 -3.80 -17.79 3.41
CA TYR A 31 -3.78 -19.18 2.97
C TYR A 31 -5.17 -19.59 2.51
N SER A 32 -5.25 -20.43 1.47
CA SER A 32 -6.53 -21.01 1.06
C SER A 32 -6.99 -22.18 1.96
N GLY A 33 -6.10 -22.68 2.84
CA GLY A 33 -6.31 -23.86 3.68
C GLY A 33 -5.17 -23.98 4.69
N ASN A 34 -4.38 -25.05 4.62
CA ASN A 34 -3.30 -25.33 5.59
C ASN A 34 -2.19 -24.25 5.59
N LYS A 35 -1.77 -23.83 6.79
CA LYS A 35 -0.75 -22.79 7.04
C LYS A 35 0.69 -23.35 7.06
N ILE A 36 1.11 -24.09 6.03
CA ILE A 36 2.42 -24.80 6.05
C ILE A 36 3.55 -23.96 5.43
N ARG A 37 3.28 -23.25 4.33
CA ARG A 37 4.26 -22.43 3.60
C ARG A 37 4.13 -20.95 3.99
N LYS A 38 4.78 -20.04 3.25
CA LYS A 38 4.51 -18.60 3.33
C LYS A 38 3.12 -18.26 2.75
N PRO A 39 2.48 -17.15 3.15
CA PRO A 39 1.19 -16.73 2.61
C PRO A 39 1.26 -16.47 1.09
N HIS A 40 0.34 -17.09 0.34
CA HIS A 40 0.39 -17.14 -1.13
C HIS A 40 -0.88 -16.66 -1.84
N THR A 41 -1.98 -16.44 -1.11
CA THR A 41 -3.26 -16.01 -1.71
C THR A 41 -3.92 -14.90 -0.88
N VAL A 42 -5.08 -14.41 -1.30
CA VAL A 42 -5.89 -13.45 -0.52
C VAL A 42 -6.59 -14.20 0.62
N PRO A 43 -6.69 -13.65 1.84
CA PRO A 43 -7.27 -14.38 2.98
C PRO A 43 -8.77 -14.67 2.81
N CYS A 44 -9.51 -13.80 2.14
CA CYS A 44 -10.97 -13.86 2.01
C CYS A 44 -11.38 -13.54 0.57
N LYS A 45 -12.63 -13.87 0.20
CA LYS A 45 -13.21 -13.38 -1.06
C LYS A 45 -13.48 -11.88 -0.91
N VAL A 46 -12.80 -11.05 -1.70
CA VAL A 46 -12.92 -9.59 -1.62
C VAL A 46 -13.48 -9.05 -2.94
N THR A 47 -14.33 -8.03 -2.84
CA THR A 47 -14.92 -7.36 -4.00
C THR A 47 -14.46 -5.90 -4.07
N GLY A 48 -13.88 -5.53 -5.21
CA GLY A 48 -13.48 -4.17 -5.55
C GLY A 48 -14.39 -3.57 -6.61
N LYS A 49 -14.68 -2.27 -6.53
CA LYS A 49 -15.45 -1.54 -7.55
C LYS A 49 -14.66 -0.34 -8.08
N CYS A 50 -14.73 -0.12 -9.39
CA CYS A 50 -14.21 1.10 -10.02
C CYS A 50 -15.14 1.48 -11.18
N GLY A 51 -15.98 2.50 -10.98
CA GLY A 51 -17.04 2.85 -11.92
C GLY A 51 -18.08 1.73 -12.03
N SER A 52 -18.38 1.29 -13.24
CA SER A 52 -19.28 0.14 -13.52
C SER A 52 -18.62 -1.23 -13.34
N VAL A 53 -17.28 -1.28 -13.30
CA VAL A 53 -16.55 -2.55 -13.23
C VAL A 53 -16.46 -3.03 -11.79
N THR A 54 -16.87 -4.29 -11.57
CA THR A 54 -16.72 -4.98 -10.29
C THR A 54 -15.79 -6.17 -10.47
N VAL A 55 -14.82 -6.32 -9.57
CA VAL A 55 -13.83 -7.41 -9.60
C VAL A 55 -13.92 -8.16 -8.28
N ARG A 56 -13.88 -9.49 -8.35
CA ARG A 56 -13.84 -10.35 -7.17
C ARG A 56 -12.53 -11.11 -7.15
N MET A 57 -11.75 -10.93 -6.09
CA MET A 57 -10.62 -11.80 -5.79
C MET A 57 -11.11 -12.99 -4.99
N VAL A 58 -10.67 -14.18 -5.38
CA VAL A 58 -11.03 -15.44 -4.73
C VAL A 58 -9.74 -16.12 -4.27
N PRO A 59 -9.70 -16.67 -3.04
CA PRO A 59 -8.58 -17.48 -2.59
C PRO A 59 -8.36 -18.67 -3.53
N ALA A 60 -7.10 -18.94 -3.86
CA ALA A 60 -6.70 -20.00 -4.78
C ALA A 60 -5.75 -20.99 -4.09
N PRO A 61 -5.79 -22.28 -4.45
CA PRO A 61 -4.87 -23.28 -3.92
C PRO A 61 -3.42 -22.99 -4.31
N CYS A 62 -2.48 -23.52 -3.53
CA CYS A 62 -1.05 -23.36 -3.78
C CYS A 62 -0.68 -23.98 -5.14
N GLY A 63 -0.02 -23.20 -6.01
CA GLY A 63 0.38 -23.64 -7.36
C GLY A 63 -0.52 -23.13 -8.50
N ALA A 64 -1.66 -22.49 -8.21
CA ALA A 64 -2.57 -21.97 -9.24
C ALA A 64 -2.01 -20.77 -10.04
N GLY A 65 -1.05 -20.03 -9.48
CA GLY A 65 -0.55 -18.79 -10.08
C GLY A 65 -1.58 -17.65 -10.06
N ILE A 66 -1.30 -16.58 -10.81
CA ILE A 66 -2.21 -15.43 -10.92
C ILE A 66 -3.12 -15.63 -12.13
N VAL A 67 -4.36 -16.03 -11.87
CA VAL A 67 -5.41 -16.13 -12.90
C VAL A 67 -6.18 -14.82 -12.95
N ALA A 68 -5.66 -13.85 -13.70
CA ALA A 68 -6.32 -12.56 -13.91
C ALA A 68 -5.94 -11.97 -15.26
N ALA A 69 -6.83 -11.16 -15.83
CA ALA A 69 -6.49 -10.33 -16.98
C ALA A 69 -5.38 -9.31 -16.59
N ARG A 70 -4.58 -8.86 -17.55
CA ARG A 70 -3.52 -7.85 -17.31
C ARG A 70 -4.05 -6.42 -17.07
N VAL A 71 -5.36 -6.22 -17.23
CA VAL A 71 -6.01 -4.91 -17.38
C VAL A 71 -6.58 -4.28 -16.10
N PRO A 72 -7.12 -5.00 -15.10
CA PRO A 72 -7.79 -4.38 -13.96
C PRO A 72 -6.75 -3.81 -12.97
N LYS A 73 -6.32 -2.57 -13.20
CA LYS A 73 -5.36 -1.90 -12.31
C LYS A 73 -6.05 -1.26 -11.10
N LYS A 74 -7.05 -0.39 -11.36
CA LYS A 74 -7.74 0.37 -10.31
C LYS A 74 -8.70 -0.48 -9.47
N ALA A 75 -9.53 -1.31 -10.12
CA ALA A 75 -10.47 -2.16 -9.40
C ALA A 75 -9.75 -3.19 -8.48
N THR A 76 -8.61 -3.70 -8.93
CA THR A 76 -7.77 -4.61 -8.12
C THR A 76 -7.13 -3.88 -6.95
N PHE A 77 -6.69 -2.64 -7.14
CA PHE A 77 -6.15 -1.82 -6.06
C PHE A 77 -7.17 -1.58 -4.93
N ASP A 78 -8.43 -1.28 -5.27
CA ASP A 78 -9.52 -1.18 -4.29
C ASP A 78 -9.78 -2.51 -3.56
N CYS A 79 -9.67 -3.63 -4.28
CA CYS A 79 -9.79 -4.95 -3.68
C CYS A 79 -8.64 -5.22 -2.68
N LEU A 80 -7.41 -4.83 -3.00
CA LEU A 80 -6.25 -4.99 -2.13
C LEU A 80 -6.35 -4.14 -0.86
N LEU A 81 -6.83 -2.89 -0.98
CA LEU A 81 -7.15 -2.02 0.16
C LEU A 81 -8.05 -2.71 1.19
N LYS A 82 -9.13 -3.34 0.71
CA LYS A 82 -10.11 -4.03 1.54
C LYS A 82 -9.58 -5.30 2.21
N THR A 83 -8.42 -5.83 1.80
CA THR A 83 -7.84 -7.03 2.42
C THR A 83 -7.48 -6.84 3.90
N TYR A 84 -7.09 -5.63 4.29
CA TYR A 84 -6.88 -5.26 5.69
C TYR A 84 -8.16 -4.77 6.38
N GLY A 85 -9.16 -4.30 5.62
CA GLY A 85 -10.45 -3.88 6.17
C GLY A 85 -11.32 -5.05 6.66
N PHE A 86 -11.06 -6.28 6.21
CA PHE A 86 -11.79 -7.45 6.66
C PHE A 86 -11.25 -7.98 7.99
N LEU A 87 -12.06 -7.87 9.05
CA LEU A 87 -11.74 -8.38 10.38
C LEU A 87 -11.86 -9.91 10.42
N THR A 88 -10.72 -10.58 10.27
CA THR A 88 -10.58 -12.01 10.54
C THR A 88 -10.38 -12.25 12.04
N PRO A 89 -10.72 -13.44 12.57
CA PRO A 89 -10.53 -13.79 13.98
C PRO A 89 -9.12 -13.53 14.53
N ASP A 90 -8.08 -13.64 13.71
CA ASP A 90 -6.69 -13.33 14.10
C ASP A 90 -6.47 -11.87 14.55
N PHE A 91 -7.40 -10.94 14.24
CA PHE A 91 -7.34 -9.51 14.57
C PHE A 91 -8.36 -9.07 15.62
N TRP A 92 -9.07 -10.00 16.25
CA TRP A 92 -10.04 -9.67 17.30
C TRP A 92 -9.38 -9.46 18.66
N THR A 93 -8.11 -9.80 18.80
CA THR A 93 -7.34 -9.49 20.00
C THR A 93 -7.26 -7.98 20.19
N GLU A 94 -7.36 -7.53 21.43
CA GLU A 94 -7.30 -6.11 21.78
C GLU A 94 -6.00 -5.47 21.25
N THR A 95 -6.14 -4.37 20.51
CA THR A 95 -5.01 -3.62 19.98
C THR A 95 -4.36 -2.82 21.11
N ARG A 96 -3.07 -3.04 21.35
CA ARG A 96 -2.28 -2.18 22.24
C ARG A 96 -1.95 -0.88 21.50
N PHE A 97 -2.52 0.22 21.93
CA PHE A 97 -2.22 1.53 21.37
C PHE A 97 -0.84 1.99 21.84
N ILE A 98 0.08 2.15 20.89
CA ILE A 98 1.37 2.81 21.11
C ILE A 98 1.22 4.32 20.89
N LYS A 99 2.15 5.11 21.43
CA LYS A 99 2.19 6.55 21.15
C LYS A 99 2.43 6.78 19.65
N SER A 100 1.86 7.85 19.12
CA SER A 100 2.11 8.19 17.72
C SER A 100 3.57 8.67 17.55
N PRO A 101 4.23 8.41 16.41
CA PRO A 101 5.61 8.85 16.20
C PRO A 101 5.75 10.37 16.33
N PHE A 102 4.72 11.13 15.95
CA PHE A 102 4.70 12.58 16.13
C PHE A 102 4.76 12.99 17.62
N GLN A 103 4.13 12.22 18.49
CA GLN A 103 4.14 12.45 19.94
C GLN A 103 5.49 12.08 20.57
N GLU A 104 6.18 11.04 20.07
CA GLU A 104 7.50 10.64 20.58
C GLU A 104 8.60 11.63 20.16
N PHE A 105 8.53 12.15 18.94
CA PHE A 105 9.51 13.10 18.41
C PHE A 105 9.08 14.56 18.53
N THR A 106 8.11 14.87 19.41
CA THR A 106 7.61 16.25 19.58
C THR A 106 8.74 17.22 19.96
N ASP A 107 9.65 16.80 20.85
CA ASP A 107 10.79 17.64 21.28
C ASP A 107 11.78 17.92 20.15
N LEU A 108 11.95 16.99 19.20
CA LEU A 108 12.80 17.19 18.02
C LEU A 108 12.14 18.13 17.01
N LEU A 109 10.83 17.97 16.79
CA LEU A 109 10.07 18.77 15.85
C LEU A 109 9.85 20.22 16.33
N ALA A 110 9.89 20.45 17.65
CA ALA A 110 9.80 21.79 18.24
C ALA A 110 11.07 22.63 18.03
N LYS A 111 12.22 21.99 17.76
CA LYS A 111 13.47 22.72 17.50
C LYS A 111 13.40 23.38 16.12
N PRO A 112 13.71 24.70 16.00
CA PRO A 112 13.74 25.35 14.70
C PRO A 112 14.85 24.74 13.84
N THR A 113 14.50 24.25 12.66
CA THR A 113 15.40 23.51 11.74
C THR A 113 16.62 24.34 11.27
N LYS A 114 16.64 25.65 11.52
CA LYS A 114 17.70 26.56 11.09
C LYS A 114 18.96 26.51 11.97
N THR A 115 18.88 26.08 13.22
CA THR A 115 20.03 26.07 14.15
C THR A 115 20.78 24.74 14.16
N LEU A 116 20.17 23.63 13.74
CA LEU A 116 20.79 22.30 13.80
C LEU A 116 21.97 22.11 12.83
N VAL A 117 22.04 22.87 11.73
CA VAL A 117 23.13 22.73 10.74
C VAL A 117 24.42 23.40 11.20
N LEU A 118 24.38 24.29 12.19
CA LEU A 118 25.55 25.04 12.65
C LEU A 118 26.26 24.39 13.85
N GLU A 119 25.57 23.58 14.67
CA GLU A 119 26.18 22.94 15.85
C GLU A 119 26.96 21.65 15.52
N ASP A 120 26.62 20.95 14.43
CA ASP A 120 27.28 19.68 14.04
C ASP A 120 28.57 19.87 13.19
N VAL A 121 28.92 21.10 12.79
CA VAL A 121 30.09 21.40 11.93
C VAL A 121 31.29 21.94 12.73
N GLU A 122 31.09 22.34 13.98
CA GLU A 122 32.11 23.00 14.81
C GLU A 122 32.43 22.22 16.10
N ALA A 123 32.38 20.89 16.03
CA ALA A 123 32.80 19.95 17.07
C ALA A 123 33.77 18.89 16.54
#